data_AF-W7NCV8-F1
#
_entry.id   AF-W7NCV8-F1
#
_cell.length_a   1.000
_cell.length_b   1.000
_cell.length_c   1.000
_cell.angle_alpha   90.00
_cell.angle_beta   90.00
_cell.angle_gamma   90.00
#
_symmetry.space_group_name_H-M   'P 1'
#
loop_
_entity.id
_entity.type
_entity.pdbx_description
1 polymer ?
#
loop_
_entity_poly.entity_id
_entity_poly.type
_entity_poly.pdbx_seq_one_letter_code
_entity_poly.pdbx_strand_id
1 'polypeptide(L)'
;MAPSTTTPDLVPEPVSKLPERPKEDGSALNEHEREELAFVDKYSAPDVYINAKTDTLWFPWIGPIELKPMRMENRTGTFVVGLRSKVAASLGKHRHRGTVTAITMSGEWGYKEYDWVARPGDWVCENPGVIHTLSVQDDTDIVFTITGSIEFLNDDDTLKFTLDLFSFSKLYYDYCKEKGIKPNDALWH
;
A
#
# COMPACT_ATOMS: atom_id res chain seq x y z
N MET A 1 -20.05 41.22 -3.95
CA MET A 1 -19.72 39.78 -4.00
C MET A 1 -18.83 39.57 -5.22
N ALA A 2 -17.57 39.19 -5.03
CA ALA A 2 -16.69 38.88 -6.15
C ALA A 2 -17.13 37.55 -6.76
N PRO A 3 -17.09 37.40 -8.10
CA PRO A 3 -17.44 36.14 -8.74
C PRO A 3 -16.40 35.08 -8.38
N SER A 4 -16.85 33.95 -7.86
CA SER A 4 -16.02 32.77 -7.62
C SER A 4 -15.49 32.28 -8.97
N THR A 5 -14.22 32.55 -9.25
CA THR A 5 -13.50 31.90 -10.33
C THR A 5 -13.36 30.42 -9.97
N THR A 6 -14.06 29.55 -10.69
CA THR A 6 -13.92 28.10 -10.59
C THR A 6 -12.46 27.75 -10.85
N THR A 7 -11.78 27.23 -9.84
CA THR A 7 -10.43 26.67 -10.00
C THR A 7 -10.50 25.60 -11.09
N PRO A 8 -9.64 25.64 -12.12
CA PRO A 8 -9.58 24.56 -13.11
C PRO A 8 -9.34 23.23 -12.39
N ASP A 9 -10.11 22.21 -12.76
CA ASP A 9 -9.82 20.86 -12.31
C ASP A 9 -8.54 20.40 -13.01
N LEU A 10 -7.45 20.35 -12.25
CA LEU A 10 -6.12 19.97 -12.74
C LEU A 10 -5.90 18.45 -12.68
N VAL A 11 -6.88 17.67 -12.23
CA VAL A 11 -6.76 16.21 -12.15
C VAL A 11 -7.08 15.61 -13.53
N PRO A 12 -6.09 14.98 -14.21
CA PRO A 12 -6.33 14.33 -15.48
C PRO A 12 -7.16 13.04 -15.32
N GLU A 13 -7.88 12.66 -16.37
CA GLU A 13 -8.59 11.38 -16.43
C GLU A 13 -7.60 10.20 -16.29
N PRO A 14 -7.91 9.17 -15.49
CA PRO A 14 -7.00 8.05 -15.25
C PRO A 14 -6.75 7.24 -16.53
N VAL A 15 -5.49 7.10 -16.92
CA VAL A 15 -5.05 6.33 -18.09
C VAL A 15 -4.48 4.99 -17.63
N SER A 16 -4.97 3.88 -18.17
CA SER A 16 -4.58 2.51 -17.81
C SER A 16 -3.42 1.94 -18.64
N LYS A 17 -2.78 2.77 -19.46
CA LYS A 17 -1.66 2.42 -20.35
C LYS A 17 -0.58 3.49 -20.23
N LEU A 18 0.66 3.12 -20.53
CA LEU A 18 1.70 4.12 -20.81
C LEU A 18 1.13 5.11 -21.83
N PRO A 19 1.21 6.43 -21.58
CA PRO A 19 0.70 7.42 -22.51
C PRO A 19 1.39 7.24 -23.86
N GLU A 20 0.61 7.15 -24.94
CA GLU A 20 1.16 7.18 -26.29
C GLU A 20 1.85 8.53 -26.47
N ARG A 21 3.18 8.52 -26.66
CA ARG A 21 3.91 9.76 -26.88
C ARG A 21 3.50 10.36 -28.23
N PRO A 22 3.24 11.68 -28.32
CA PRO A 22 3.01 12.33 -29.60
C PRO A 22 4.14 11.99 -30.58
N LYS A 23 3.78 11.51 -31.77
CA LYS A 23 4.78 11.02 -32.75
C LYS A 23 5.68 12.12 -33.32
N GLU A 24 5.33 13.39 -33.17
CA GLU A 24 6.13 14.54 -33.56
C GLU A 24 5.45 15.80 -33.00
N ASP A 25 6.06 16.42 -32.00
CA ASP A 25 5.60 17.67 -31.39
C ASP A 25 6.79 18.23 -30.62
N GLY A 26 7.44 19.28 -31.13
CA GLY A 26 8.19 20.28 -30.34
C GLY A 26 9.35 19.81 -29.47
N SER A 27 9.64 18.51 -29.43
CA SER A 27 10.55 17.89 -28.48
C SER A 27 11.99 18.24 -28.83
N ALA A 28 12.67 18.93 -27.92
CA ALA A 28 14.07 19.32 -28.05
C ALA A 28 15.06 18.15 -27.86
N LEU A 29 14.56 16.92 -27.73
CA LEU A 29 15.39 15.75 -27.50
C LEU A 29 16.34 15.51 -28.68
N ASN A 30 17.55 15.02 -28.40
CA ASN A 30 18.46 14.52 -29.41
C ASN A 30 18.16 13.05 -29.75
N GLU A 31 18.89 12.48 -30.71
CA GLU A 31 18.68 11.10 -31.17
C GLU A 31 18.94 10.08 -30.08
N HIS A 32 20.02 10.25 -29.30
CA HIS A 32 20.37 9.34 -28.21
C HIS A 32 19.29 9.32 -27.12
N GLU A 33 18.76 10.48 -26.74
CA GLU A 33 17.67 10.57 -25.76
C GLU A 33 16.40 9.88 -26.26
N ARG A 34 16.09 9.96 -27.55
CA ARG A 34 14.96 9.23 -28.15
C ARG A 34 15.17 7.72 -28.12
N GLU A 35 16.38 7.25 -28.41
CA GLU A 35 16.72 5.83 -28.34
C GLU A 35 16.62 5.28 -26.92
N GLU A 36 17.13 6.03 -25.93
CA GLU A 36 17.03 5.66 -24.51
C GLU A 36 15.56 5.58 -24.08
N LEU A 37 14.73 6.56 -24.46
CA LEU A 37 13.31 6.56 -24.13
C LEU A 37 12.56 5.39 -24.80
N ALA A 38 12.88 5.06 -26.04
CA ALA A 38 12.31 3.90 -26.72
C ALA A 38 12.73 2.57 -26.04
N PHE A 39 13.95 2.50 -25.51
CA PHE A 39 14.41 1.37 -24.71
C PHE A 39 13.62 1.25 -23.40
N VAL A 40 13.44 2.36 -22.68
CA VAL A 40 12.63 2.42 -21.45
C VAL A 40 11.18 2.02 -21.73
N ASP A 41 10.53 2.58 -22.76
CA ASP A 41 9.15 2.26 -23.12
C ASP A 41 8.94 0.77 -23.43
N LYS A 42 9.99 0.09 -23.92
CA LYS A 42 9.95 -1.33 -24.24
C LYS A 42 10.11 -2.25 -23.01
N TYR A 43 10.90 -1.84 -22.01
CA TYR A 43 11.34 -2.74 -20.93
C TYR A 43 10.86 -2.33 -19.54
N SER A 44 10.42 -1.09 -19.34
CA SER A 44 9.88 -0.62 -18.06
C SER A 44 8.41 -0.99 -17.89
N ALA A 45 7.97 -1.00 -16.63
CA ALA A 45 6.57 -1.16 -16.31
C ALA A 45 5.81 0.16 -16.45
N PRO A 46 4.49 0.09 -16.76
CA PRO A 46 3.65 1.28 -16.76
C PRO A 46 3.48 1.83 -15.34
N ASP A 47 3.18 3.12 -15.27
CA ASP A 47 2.59 3.69 -14.05
C ASP A 47 1.26 3.01 -13.74
N VAL A 48 0.94 2.92 -12.44
CA VAL A 48 -0.29 2.27 -11.98
C VAL A 48 -1.11 3.25 -11.16
N TYR A 49 -2.38 3.37 -11.54
CA TYR A 49 -3.41 4.05 -10.75
C TYR A 49 -4.37 3.00 -10.19
N ILE A 50 -4.64 3.08 -8.88
CA ILE A 50 -5.61 2.22 -8.19
C ILE A 50 -6.71 3.10 -7.60
N ASN A 51 -7.91 3.01 -8.17
CA ASN A 51 -9.08 3.64 -7.60
C ASN A 51 -9.53 2.90 -6.33
N ALA A 52 -9.50 3.59 -5.19
CA ALA A 52 -9.82 2.98 -3.89
C ALA A 52 -11.26 2.44 -3.75
N LYS A 53 -12.18 2.78 -4.67
CA LYS A 53 -13.58 2.33 -4.67
C LYS A 53 -13.86 1.19 -5.63
N THR A 54 -13.21 1.17 -6.80
CA THR A 54 -13.51 0.21 -7.87
C THR A 54 -12.43 -0.84 -8.08
N ASP A 55 -11.16 -0.49 -7.78
CA ASP A 55 -10.00 -1.29 -8.18
C ASP A 55 -9.44 -2.12 -7.02
N THR A 56 -9.92 -1.87 -5.81
CA THR A 56 -9.58 -2.60 -4.60
C THR A 56 -10.71 -2.50 -3.57
N LEU A 57 -10.68 -3.34 -2.55
CA LEU A 57 -11.71 -3.41 -1.52
C LEU A 57 -11.09 -3.69 -0.14
N TRP A 58 -11.86 -3.38 0.90
CA TRP A 58 -11.55 -3.81 2.26
C TRP A 58 -12.04 -5.24 2.46
N PHE A 59 -11.21 -6.09 3.06
CA PHE A 59 -11.58 -7.44 3.45
C PHE A 59 -11.16 -7.73 4.91
N PRO A 60 -11.91 -8.55 5.65
CA PRO A 60 -11.55 -8.94 7.02
C PRO A 60 -10.27 -9.77 7.05
N TRP A 61 -9.38 -9.49 8.02
CA TRP A 61 -8.17 -10.28 8.23
C TRP A 61 -8.14 -10.96 9.60
N ILE A 62 -8.05 -10.20 10.68
CA ILE A 62 -7.92 -10.76 12.04
C ILE A 62 -8.62 -9.89 13.08
N GLY A 63 -9.47 -10.51 13.88
CA GLY A 63 -10.32 -9.76 14.82
C GLY A 63 -11.13 -8.69 14.08
N PRO A 64 -11.13 -7.43 14.55
CA PRO A 64 -11.81 -6.31 13.88
C PRO A 64 -10.97 -5.66 12.76
N ILE A 65 -9.73 -6.12 12.53
CA ILE A 65 -8.82 -5.51 11.56
C ILE A 65 -9.17 -5.97 10.15
N GLU A 66 -9.31 -5.00 9.25
CA GLU A 66 -9.50 -5.20 7.82
C GLU A 66 -8.30 -4.68 7.04
N LEU A 67 -8.04 -5.30 5.89
CA LEU A 67 -6.96 -4.94 4.97
C LEU A 67 -7.52 -4.53 3.60
N LYS A 68 -6.81 -3.64 2.92
CA LYS A 68 -7.08 -3.24 1.54
C LYS A 68 -5.77 -3.19 0.75
N PRO A 69 -5.51 -4.12 -0.18
CA PRO A 69 -4.28 -4.12 -0.94
C PRO A 69 -4.28 -2.97 -1.95
N MET A 70 -3.12 -2.32 -2.13
CA MET A 70 -2.93 -1.22 -3.08
C MET A 70 -1.78 -1.49 -4.04
N ARG A 71 -0.79 -2.31 -3.65
CA ARG A 71 0.33 -2.71 -4.51
C ARG A 71 0.95 -4.03 -4.04
N MET A 72 1.39 -4.85 -4.98
CA MET A 72 2.03 -6.15 -4.79
C MET A 72 3.23 -6.27 -5.73
N GLU A 73 4.42 -5.86 -5.27
CA GLU A 73 5.67 -5.94 -6.03
C GLU A 73 6.37 -7.26 -5.72
N ASN A 74 6.32 -8.20 -6.65
CA ASN A 74 6.79 -9.57 -6.40
C ASN A 74 8.31 -9.75 -6.49
N ARG A 75 9.03 -8.81 -7.11
CA ARG A 75 10.50 -8.92 -7.27
C ARG A 75 11.24 -8.43 -6.05
N THR A 76 10.76 -7.35 -5.43
CA THR A 76 11.35 -6.83 -4.19
C THR A 76 10.67 -7.37 -2.94
N GLY A 77 9.51 -8.02 -3.08
CA GLY A 77 8.70 -8.44 -1.94
C GLY A 77 8.10 -7.25 -1.18
N THR A 78 7.84 -6.14 -1.88
CA THR A 78 7.25 -4.92 -1.30
C THR A 78 5.75 -4.90 -1.57
N PHE A 79 4.96 -4.51 -0.60
CA PHE A 79 3.52 -4.34 -0.76
C PHE A 79 3.01 -3.12 -0.02
N VAL A 80 1.95 -2.54 -0.58
CA VAL A 80 1.25 -1.42 0.03
C VAL A 80 -0.15 -1.87 0.38
N VAL A 81 -0.54 -1.66 1.64
CA VAL A 81 -1.82 -2.10 2.18
C VAL A 81 -2.40 -1.03 3.09
N GLY A 82 -3.67 -0.73 2.91
CA GLY A 82 -4.47 -0.04 3.92
C GLY A 82 -4.81 -1.02 5.04
N LEU A 83 -4.62 -0.61 6.28
CA LEU A 83 -5.12 -1.28 7.48
C LEU A 83 -6.19 -0.38 8.09
N ARG A 84 -7.32 -0.95 8.48
CA ARG A 84 -8.30 -0.23 9.30
C ARG A 84 -8.86 -1.06 10.43
N SER A 85 -9.33 -0.38 11.46
CA SER A 85 -10.15 -0.98 12.50
C SER A 85 -11.27 -0.03 12.92
N LYS A 86 -12.50 -0.54 13.00
CA LYS A 86 -13.65 0.25 13.48
C LYS A 86 -13.75 0.33 14.99
N VAL A 87 -13.14 -0.62 15.68
CA VAL A 87 -13.05 -0.66 17.13
C VAL A 87 -11.60 -0.90 17.53
N ALA A 88 -11.25 -0.59 18.77
CA ALA A 88 -9.91 -0.73 19.29
C ALA A 88 -9.43 -2.18 19.14
N ALA A 89 -8.19 -2.33 18.69
CA ALA A 89 -7.59 -3.61 18.35
C ALA A 89 -6.12 -3.63 18.72
N SER A 90 -5.59 -4.83 18.94
CA SER A 90 -4.15 -5.04 19.07
C SER A 90 -3.73 -6.21 18.19
N LEU A 91 -2.62 -6.03 17.49
CA LEU A 91 -1.96 -7.09 16.76
C LEU A 91 -0.76 -7.56 17.59
N GLY A 92 -0.70 -8.87 17.86
CA GLY A 92 0.30 -9.47 18.75
C GLY A 92 1.75 -9.23 18.30
N LYS A 93 2.70 -9.58 19.16
CA LYS A 93 4.14 -9.38 18.95
C LYS A 93 4.57 -9.86 17.57
N HIS A 94 5.25 -9.00 16.82
CA HIS A 94 5.80 -9.34 15.52
C HIS A 94 7.04 -8.51 15.20
N ARG A 95 7.82 -8.97 14.24
CA ARG A 95 8.92 -8.22 13.64
C ARG A 95 8.89 -8.33 12.12
N HIS A 96 9.52 -7.37 11.47
CA HIS A 96 9.65 -7.34 10.01
C HIS A 96 11.08 -7.69 9.57
N ARG A 97 11.21 -8.35 8.41
CA ARG A 97 12.51 -8.66 7.79
C ARG A 97 12.97 -7.65 6.75
N GLY A 98 12.11 -6.70 6.40
CA GLY A 98 12.48 -5.47 5.72
C GLY A 98 11.85 -4.26 6.43
N THR A 99 12.05 -3.09 5.84
CA THR A 99 11.52 -1.84 6.39
C THR A 99 10.01 -1.78 6.21
N VAL A 100 9.33 -1.19 7.20
CA VAL A 100 7.94 -0.75 7.07
C VAL A 100 7.88 0.76 7.22
N THR A 101 7.13 1.42 6.36
CA THR A 101 6.72 2.81 6.56
C THR A 101 5.22 2.89 6.65
N ALA A 102 4.71 3.85 7.41
CA ALA A 102 3.30 4.06 7.59
C ALA A 102 2.95 5.55 7.53
N ILE A 103 1.78 5.86 6.98
CA ILE A 103 1.15 7.18 7.10
C ILE A 103 -0.21 6.98 7.75
N THR A 104 -0.47 7.73 8.81
CA THR A 104 -1.76 7.72 9.49
C THR A 104 -2.76 8.56 8.71
N MET A 105 -3.88 7.98 8.32
CA MET A 105 -4.92 8.66 7.55
C MET A 105 -6.03 9.19 8.46
N SER A 106 -6.42 8.42 9.46
CA SER A 106 -7.40 8.79 10.49
C SER A 106 -7.12 8.05 11.80
N GLY A 107 -7.71 8.51 12.90
CA GLY A 107 -7.64 7.85 14.21
C GLY A 107 -6.27 7.95 14.87
N GLU A 108 -6.01 7.04 15.81
CA GLU A 108 -4.79 7.01 16.62
C GLU A 108 -4.27 5.58 16.78
N TRP A 109 -2.95 5.41 16.68
CA TRP A 109 -2.31 4.12 16.87
C TRP A 109 -0.87 4.26 17.34
N GLY A 110 -0.27 3.15 17.72
CA GLY A 110 1.13 3.10 18.05
C GLY A 110 1.56 1.68 18.41
N TYR A 111 2.72 1.61 19.04
CA TYR A 111 3.34 0.38 19.49
C TYR A 111 3.53 0.44 20.99
N LYS A 112 3.23 -0.66 21.70
CA LYS A 112 3.33 -0.71 23.18
C LYS A 112 4.76 -0.44 23.69
N GLU A 113 5.74 -0.62 22.83
CA GLU A 113 7.17 -0.47 23.10
C GLU A 113 7.66 0.99 23.00
N TYR A 114 6.80 1.92 22.58
CA TYR A 114 7.14 3.33 22.41
C TYR A 114 6.16 4.26 23.14
N ASP A 115 6.60 5.48 23.41
CA ASP A 115 5.85 6.52 24.13
C ASP A 115 5.05 7.46 23.20
N TRP A 116 5.26 7.36 21.90
CA TRP A 116 4.56 8.16 20.91
C TRP A 116 3.26 7.50 20.46
N VAL A 117 2.33 8.34 19.98
CA VAL A 117 1.06 7.94 19.37
C VAL A 117 0.97 8.66 18.03
N ALA A 118 0.85 7.89 16.96
CA ALA A 118 0.71 8.39 15.61
C ALA A 118 -0.73 8.85 15.35
N ARG A 119 -0.87 10.03 14.74
CA ARG A 119 -2.11 10.76 14.44
C ARG A 119 -2.17 11.15 12.97
N PRO A 120 -3.33 11.60 12.44
CA PRO A 120 -3.48 11.86 11.02
C PRO A 120 -2.41 12.81 10.47
N GLY A 121 -1.72 12.39 9.42
CA GLY A 121 -0.59 13.11 8.82
C GLY A 121 0.79 12.70 9.34
N ASP A 122 0.86 11.97 10.45
CA ASP A 122 2.14 11.46 10.97
C ASP A 122 2.68 10.31 10.11
N TRP A 123 4.01 10.27 9.99
CA TRP A 123 4.76 9.22 9.32
C TRP A 123 5.56 8.40 10.33
N VAL A 124 5.51 7.08 10.21
CA VAL A 124 6.23 6.13 11.07
C VAL A 124 7.14 5.26 10.21
N CYS A 125 8.33 4.94 10.73
CA CYS A 125 9.26 3.99 10.14
C CYS A 125 9.61 2.91 11.16
N GLU A 126 9.46 1.66 10.75
CA GLU A 126 9.83 0.49 11.54
C GLU A 126 11.04 -0.16 10.90
N ASN A 127 12.10 -0.32 11.71
CA ASN A 127 13.36 -0.87 11.24
C ASN A 127 13.34 -2.42 11.28
N PRO A 128 13.99 -3.08 10.32
CA PRO A 128 14.07 -4.55 10.28
C PRO A 128 14.57 -5.14 11.61
N GLY A 129 13.92 -6.22 12.06
CA GLY A 129 14.31 -6.99 13.24
C GLY A 129 13.79 -6.44 14.58
N VAL A 130 13.25 -5.23 14.63
CA VAL A 130 12.60 -4.69 15.84
C VAL A 130 11.28 -5.44 16.08
N ILE A 131 11.06 -5.88 17.32
CA ILE A 131 9.82 -6.53 17.75
C ILE A 131 8.90 -5.45 18.34
N HIS A 132 7.65 -5.44 17.92
CA HIS A 132 6.63 -4.55 18.48
C HIS A 132 5.25 -5.17 18.53
N THR A 133 4.35 -4.50 19.24
CA THR A 133 2.95 -4.88 19.42
C THR A 133 2.06 -3.73 19.00
N LEU A 134 1.39 -3.85 17.85
CA LEU A 134 0.53 -2.80 17.32
C LEU A 134 -0.70 -2.63 18.22
N SER A 135 -1.05 -1.38 18.51
CA SER A 135 -2.29 -1.00 19.18
C SER A 135 -2.97 0.09 18.36
N VAL A 136 -4.24 -0.14 18.03
CA VAL A 136 -5.04 0.70 17.14
C VAL A 136 -6.30 1.11 17.90
N GLN A 137 -6.67 2.39 17.88
CA GLN A 137 -7.93 2.88 18.45
C GLN A 137 -9.11 2.71 17.50
N ASP A 138 -10.31 3.04 17.96
CA ASP A 138 -11.51 3.08 17.13
C ASP A 138 -11.33 3.98 15.89
N ASP A 139 -12.03 3.68 14.80
CA ASP A 139 -12.05 4.46 13.55
C ASP A 139 -10.68 4.91 13.02
N THR A 140 -9.71 4.01 13.08
CA THR A 140 -8.33 4.27 12.64
C THR A 140 -8.05 3.63 11.27
N ASP A 141 -7.53 4.44 10.34
CA ASP A 141 -7.09 4.03 9.00
C ASP A 141 -5.60 4.39 8.83
N ILE A 142 -4.80 3.42 8.38
CA ILE A 142 -3.34 3.53 8.21
C ILE A 142 -2.96 2.98 6.85
N VAL A 143 -2.04 3.62 6.14
CA VAL A 143 -1.43 3.05 4.93
C VAL A 143 -0.03 2.59 5.28
N PHE A 144 0.24 1.30 5.11
CA PHE A 144 1.56 0.70 5.30
C PHE A 144 2.20 0.37 3.95
N THR A 145 3.50 0.66 3.82
CA THR A 145 4.38 0.08 2.81
C THR A 145 5.34 -0.86 3.51
N ILE A 146 5.27 -2.15 3.19
CA ILE A 146 5.99 -3.22 3.87
C ILE A 146 6.91 -3.90 2.88
N THR A 147 8.16 -4.18 3.28
CA THR A 147 9.10 -4.98 2.48
C THR A 147 9.51 -6.23 3.25
N GLY A 148 9.56 -7.37 2.55
CA GLY A 148 9.94 -8.64 3.14
C GLY A 148 8.79 -9.31 3.89
N SER A 149 9.14 -10.13 4.89
CA SER A 149 8.18 -10.89 5.68
C SER A 149 7.90 -10.27 7.05
N ILE A 150 6.74 -10.61 7.59
CA ILE A 150 6.29 -10.34 8.94
C ILE A 150 6.32 -11.65 9.72
N GLU A 151 7.11 -11.71 10.78
CA GLU A 151 7.19 -12.86 11.68
C GLU A 151 6.39 -12.56 12.95
N PHE A 152 5.34 -13.32 13.19
CA PHE A 152 4.55 -13.27 14.43
C PHE A 152 5.16 -14.17 15.48
N LEU A 153 5.20 -13.68 16.71
CA LEU A 153 5.86 -14.33 17.84
C LEU A 153 4.84 -14.73 18.90
N ASN A 154 5.16 -15.79 19.63
CA ASN A 154 4.49 -16.11 20.89
C ASN A 154 5.01 -15.20 22.02
N ASP A 155 4.37 -15.28 23.19
CA ASP A 155 4.78 -14.47 24.35
C ASP A 155 6.22 -14.76 24.81
N ASP A 156 6.69 -16.00 24.58
CA ASP A 156 8.06 -16.46 24.87
C ASP A 156 9.09 -16.18 23.76
N ASP A 157 8.76 -15.30 22.81
CA ASP A 157 9.57 -14.91 21.66
C ASP A 157 9.84 -16.01 20.61
N THR A 158 9.26 -17.20 20.77
CA THR A 158 9.34 -18.22 19.72
C THR A 158 8.53 -17.82 18.49
N LEU A 159 9.00 -18.21 17.31
CA LEU A 159 8.29 -17.96 16.05
C LEU A 159 6.97 -18.72 16.03
N LYS A 160 5.86 -18.00 15.84
CA LYS A 160 4.52 -18.57 15.73
C LYS A 160 4.18 -18.90 14.28
N PHE A 161 4.29 -17.91 13.39
CA PHE A 161 4.14 -18.07 11.94
C PHE A 161 4.71 -16.85 11.21
N THR A 162 4.89 -16.99 9.91
CA THR A 162 5.39 -15.93 9.02
C THR A 162 4.36 -15.64 7.95
N LEU A 163 4.14 -14.36 7.66
CA LEU A 163 3.37 -13.88 6.52
C LEU A 163 4.27 -13.03 5.64
N ASP A 164 4.04 -13.07 4.34
CA ASP A 164 4.74 -12.27 3.34
C ASP A 164 3.74 -11.72 2.33
N LEU A 165 4.26 -11.03 1.31
CA LEU A 165 3.47 -10.55 0.17
C LEU A 165 2.48 -11.61 -0.34
N PHE A 166 2.96 -12.82 -0.66
CA PHE A 166 2.12 -13.86 -1.25
C PHE A 166 1.05 -14.37 -0.28
N SER A 167 1.38 -14.43 1.01
CA SER A 167 0.42 -14.77 2.06
C SER A 167 -0.74 -13.77 2.11
N PHE A 168 -0.44 -12.46 2.12
CA PHE A 168 -1.46 -11.40 2.11
C PHE A 168 -2.24 -11.34 0.80
N SER A 169 -1.56 -11.48 -0.34
CA SER A 169 -2.22 -11.58 -1.65
C SER A 169 -3.18 -12.75 -1.69
N LYS A 170 -2.80 -13.91 -1.15
CA LYS A 170 -3.66 -15.09 -1.11
C LYS A 170 -4.93 -14.84 -0.28
N LEU A 171 -4.83 -14.18 0.88
CA LEU A 171 -5.99 -13.83 1.69
C LEU A 171 -7.00 -12.96 0.91
N TYR A 172 -6.50 -11.97 0.17
CA TYR A 172 -7.32 -11.14 -0.71
C TYR A 172 -8.00 -11.96 -1.83
N TYR A 173 -7.24 -12.80 -2.53
CA TYR A 173 -7.77 -13.62 -3.63
C TYR A 173 -8.81 -14.63 -3.13
N ASP A 174 -8.58 -15.25 -1.98
CA ASP A 174 -9.52 -16.18 -1.36
C ASP A 174 -10.84 -15.47 -0.98
N TYR A 175 -10.76 -14.26 -0.42
CA TYR A 175 -11.94 -13.44 -0.12
C TYR A 175 -12.70 -13.04 -1.40
N CYS A 176 -12.00 -12.57 -2.44
CA CYS A 176 -12.59 -12.25 -3.73
C CYS A 176 -13.32 -13.47 -4.33
N LYS A 177 -12.70 -14.64 -4.29
CA LYS A 177 -13.31 -15.90 -4.75
C LYS A 177 -14.57 -16.23 -3.97
N GLU A 178 -14.56 -16.11 -2.64
CA GLU A 178 -15.73 -16.35 -1.78
C GLU A 178 -16.90 -15.42 -2.14
N LYS A 179 -16.60 -14.15 -2.46
CA LYS A 179 -17.61 -13.14 -2.81
C LYS A 179 -18.00 -13.14 -4.30
N GLY A 180 -17.38 -13.98 -5.13
CA GLY A 180 -17.59 -13.95 -6.58
C GLY A 180 -17.09 -12.66 -7.26
N ILE A 181 -16.10 -12.01 -6.65
CA ILE A 181 -15.47 -10.78 -7.15
C ILE A 181 -14.20 -11.18 -7.90
N LYS A 182 -13.95 -10.57 -9.06
CA LYS A 182 -12.68 -10.74 -9.77
C LYS A 182 -11.59 -9.91 -9.07
N PRO A 183 -10.47 -10.52 -8.62
CA PRO A 183 -9.31 -9.77 -8.12
C PRO A 183 -8.76 -8.82 -9.19
N ASN A 184 -8.23 -7.67 -8.76
CA ASN A 184 -7.59 -6.75 -9.68
C ASN A 184 -6.11 -7.10 -9.92
N ASP A 185 -5.80 -7.59 -11.12
CA ASP A 185 -4.44 -7.97 -11.48
C ASP A 185 -3.50 -6.76 -11.61
N ALA A 186 -4.03 -5.53 -11.75
CA ALA A 186 -3.21 -4.30 -11.78
C ALA A 186 -2.56 -3.96 -10.43
N LEU A 187 -2.91 -4.66 -9.36
CA LEU A 187 -2.22 -4.56 -8.08
C LEU A 187 -0.80 -5.13 -8.16
N TRP A 188 -0.52 -6.04 -9.10
CA TRP A 188 0.79 -6.68 -9.24
C TRP A 188 1.76 -5.84 -10.06
N HIS A 189 3.02 -5.86 -9.62
CA HIS A 189 4.18 -5.43 -10.41
C HIS A 189 5.22 -6.56 -10.49
#